data_AF-A0A7V4IG74-F1
#
_entry.id   AF-A0A7V4IG74-F1
#
_cell.length_a   1.000
_cell.length_b   1.000
_cell.length_c   1.000
_cell.angle_alpha   90.00
_cell.angle_beta   90.00
_cell.angle_gamma   90.00
#
_symmetry.space_group_name_H-M   'P 1'
#
loop_
_entity.id
_entity.type
_entity.pdbx_description
1 polymer ?
#
loop_
_entity_poly.entity_id
_entity_poly.type
_entity_poly.pdbx_seq_one_letter_code
_entity_poly.pdbx_strand_id
1 'polypeptide(L)' 'SKIQMIKSNARGFRSFDNYRIRILFFCGKLNLYPL' A
#
# COMPACT_ATOMS: atom_id res chain seq x y z
N SER A 1 10.32 13.40 -6.25
CA SER A 1 9.04 13.50 -7.01
C SER A 1 7.98 12.52 -6.52
N LYS A 2 6.68 12.83 -6.67
CA LYS A 2 5.55 11.99 -6.22
C LYS A 2 5.62 10.53 -6.71
N ILE A 3 6.07 10.32 -7.95
CA ILE A 3 6.27 8.98 -8.54
C ILE A 3 7.32 8.16 -7.77
N GLN A 4 8.41 8.78 -7.31
CA GLN A 4 9.45 8.09 -6.53
C GLN A 4 8.92 7.67 -5.15
N MET A 5 8.05 8.47 -4.55
CA MET A 5 7.41 8.14 -3.28
C MET A 5 6.53 6.90 -3.41
N ILE A 6 5.72 6.82 -4.48
CA ILE A 6 4.90 5.64 -4.76
C ILE A 6 5.77 4.41 -4.99
N LYS A 7 6.86 4.53 -5.76
CA LYS A 7 7.81 3.43 -6.00
C LYS A 7 8.49 2.96 -4.71
N SER A 8 8.87 3.89 -3.84
CA SER A 8 9.47 3.55 -2.54
C SER A 8 8.47 2.83 -1.63
N ASN A 9 7.22 3.29 -1.59
CA ASN A 9 6.16 2.70 -0.76
C ASN A 9 5.68 1.33 -1.26
N ALA A 10 5.88 1.03 -2.54
CA ALA A 10 5.60 -0.26 -3.16
C ALA A 10 6.70 -1.31 -2.90
N ARG A 11 7.86 -0.91 -2.37
CA ARG A 11 8.93 -1.87 -2.01
C ARG A 11 8.41 -2.83 -0.94
N GLY A 12 8.56 -4.13 -1.18
CA GLY A 12 8.06 -5.20 -0.30
C GLY A 12 6.73 -5.81 -0.75
N PHE A 13 6.03 -5.21 -1.72
CA PHE A 13 4.85 -5.84 -2.33
C PHE A 13 5.28 -6.72 -3.51
N ARG A 14 5.02 -8.03 -3.39
CA ARG A 14 5.27 -9.01 -4.47
C ARG A 14 4.27 -8.88 -5.63
N SER A 15 3.08 -8.34 -5.35
CA SER A 15 2.00 -8.18 -6.34
C SER A 15 1.38 -6.79 -6.22
N PHE A 16 1.03 -6.19 -7.35
CA PHE A 16 0.33 -4.90 -7.40
C PHE A 16 -1.01 -4.96 -6.65
N ASP A 17 -1.69 -6.11 -6.71
CA ASP A 17 -2.97 -6.31 -6.02
C ASP A 17 -2.86 -6.09 -4.50
N ASN A 18 -1.86 -6.71 -3.86
CA ASN A 18 -1.58 -6.51 -2.43
C ASN A 18 -1.24 -5.05 -2.10
N TYR A 19 -0.52 -4.36 -2.99
CA TYR A 19 -0.20 -2.94 -2.80
C TYR A 19 -1.45 -2.06 -2.91
N ARG A 20 -2.33 -2.37 -3.87
CA ARG A 20 -3.62 -1.70 -4.05
C ARG A 20 -4.53 -1.90 -2.84
N ILE A 21 -4.62 -3.11 -2.29
CA ILE A 21 -5.38 -3.38 -1.06
C ILE A 21 -4.84 -2.51 0.09
N ARG A 22 -3.52 -2.44 0.29
CA ARG A 22 -2.95 -1.57 1.32
C ARG A 22 -3.31 -0.09 1.12
N ILE A 23 -3.29 0.41 -0.11
CA ILE A 23 -3.68 1.81 -0.39
C ILE A 23 -5.13 2.06 0.02
N LEU A 24 -6.03 1.12 -0.28
CA LEU A 24 -7.45 1.22 0.08
C LEU A 24 -7.64 1.20 1.60
N PHE A 25 -6.95 0.30 2.31
CA PHE A 25 -6.98 0.25 3.77
C PHE A 25 -6.41 1.51 4.42
N PHE A 26 -5.28 2.03 3.90
CA PHE A 26 -4.68 3.28 4.37
C PHE A 26 -5.61 4.48 4.16
N CYS A 27 -6.26 4.58 3.00
CA CYS A 27 -7.20 5.65 2.69
C CYS A 27 -8.49 5.54 3.54
N GLY A 28 -8.95 4.32 3.79
CA GLY A 28 -10.11 4.02 4.62
C GLY A 28 -9.84 4.08 6.13
N LYS A 29 -8.58 4.29 6.56
CA LYS A 29 -8.13 4.16 7.96
C LYS A 29 -8.48 2.80 8.59
N LEU A 30 -8.53 1.75 7.77
CA LEU A 30 -8.74 0.37 8.22
C LEU A 30 -7.39 -0.30 8.53
N ASN A 31 -7.40 -1.19 9.53
CA ASN A 31 -6.25 -2.01 9.86
C ASN A 31 -6.12 -3.17 8.87
N LEU A 32 -4.98 -3.24 8.17
CA LEU A 32 -4.68 -4.33 7.24
C LEU A 32 -4.48 -5.68 7.96
N TYR A 33 -4.09 -5.64 9.23
CA TYR A 33 -3.90 -6.79 10.10
C TYR A 33 -4.79 -6.61 11.33
N PRO A 34 -6.07 -7.04 11.27
CA PRO A 34 -6.90 -7.14 12.47
C PRO A 34 -6.31 -8.25 13.37
N LEU A 35 -6.25 -7.97 14.68
CA LEU A 35 -5.69 -8.84 15.71
C LEU A 35 -6.55 -10.10 15.93
#